data_AF-A0A9X3V6Z0-F1
#
_entry.id   AF-A0A9X3V6Z0-F1
#
_cell.length_a   1.000
_cell.length_b   1.000
_cell.length_c   1.000
_cell.angle_alpha   90.00
_cell.angle_beta   90.00
_cell.angle_gamma   90.00
#
_symmetry.space_group_name_H-M   'P 1'
#
loop_
_entity.id
_entity.type
_entity.pdbx_description
1 polymer ?
#
loop_
_entity_poly.entity_id
_entity_poly.type
_entity_poly.pdbx_seq_one_letter_code
_entity_poly.pdbx_strand_id
1 'polypeptide(L)'
;MSAAEFFSEAKRLNLKLKVSGVGPSPAHTLDNEALFQLPLLAMTILAISKGLSKPELPEIGRLVGECLERTVAGFKGSSQDIGWSGNLRIRTIKALTFLESTGQVTIDEATRRISATDLGKKVYNGAIDGESLLAVSMKTIELSYQYIRDEAQARGEVK
;
A
#
# COMPACT_ATOMS: atom_id res chain seq x y z
N MET A 1 -6.33 -46.39 -5.52
CA MET A 1 -4.99 -45.91 -5.91
C MET A 1 -4.33 -45.35 -4.66
N SER A 2 -3.29 -46.01 -4.18
CA SER A 2 -2.52 -45.54 -3.02
C SER A 2 -1.59 -44.39 -3.41
N ALA A 3 -1.15 -43.57 -2.45
CA ALA A 3 -0.18 -42.52 -2.72
C ALA A 3 1.12 -43.07 -3.36
N ALA A 4 1.52 -44.28 -2.97
CA ALA A 4 2.70 -44.94 -3.53
C ALA A 4 2.54 -45.27 -5.03
N GLU A 5 1.36 -45.76 -5.43
CA GLU A 5 1.06 -46.04 -6.84
C GLU A 5 1.05 -44.76 -7.68
N PHE A 6 0.47 -43.68 -7.14
CA PHE A 6 0.45 -42.38 -7.80
C PHE A 6 1.85 -41.83 -8.08
N PHE A 7 2.76 -41.83 -7.09
CA PHE A 7 4.12 -41.31 -7.28
C PHE A 7 4.98 -42.20 -8.19
N SER A 8 4.76 -43.52 -8.16
CA SER A 8 5.43 -44.45 -9.07
C SER A 8 5.05 -44.15 -10.53
N GLU A 9 3.75 -43.95 -10.79
CA GLU A 9 3.24 -43.67 -12.11
C GLU A 9 3.63 -42.28 -12.61
N ALA A 10 3.61 -41.27 -11.73
CA ALA A 10 4.10 -39.93 -12.05
C ALA A 10 5.58 -39.92 -12.45
N LYS A 11 6.40 -40.74 -11.78
CA LYS A 11 7.82 -40.93 -12.11
C LYS A 11 8.00 -41.64 -13.45
N ARG A 12 7.20 -42.68 -13.72
CA ARG A 12 7.18 -43.40 -15.01
C ARG A 12 6.83 -42.48 -16.19
N LEU A 13 5.87 -41.58 -15.99
CA LEU A 13 5.43 -40.59 -16.99
C LEU A 13 6.37 -39.38 -17.09
N ASN A 14 7.45 -39.34 -16.30
CA ASN A 14 8.42 -38.25 -16.25
C ASN A 14 7.74 -36.88 -16.08
N LEU A 15 6.67 -36.85 -15.26
CA LEU A 15 5.88 -35.66 -14.99
C LEU A 15 6.74 -34.62 -14.27
N LYS A 16 7.18 -33.61 -15.02
CA LYS A 16 7.87 -32.45 -14.47
C LYS A 16 6.83 -31.41 -14.07
N LEU A 17 6.57 -31.31 -12.77
CA LEU A 17 5.79 -30.20 -12.24
C LEU A 17 6.66 -28.94 -12.33
N LYS A 18 6.25 -27.97 -13.15
CA LYS A 18 6.75 -26.60 -13.03
C LYS A 18 6.16 -26.02 -11.74
N VAL A 19 6.90 -26.16 -10.64
CA VAL A 19 6.58 -25.48 -9.39
C VAL A 19 7.01 -24.02 -9.58
N SER A 20 6.05 -23.14 -9.87
CA SER A 20 6.28 -21.70 -9.86
C SER A 20 6.61 -21.28 -8.42
N GLY A 21 7.89 -21.18 -8.09
CA GLY A 21 8.32 -20.77 -6.74
C GLY A 21 9.79 -21.00 -6.39
N VAL A 22 10.56 -21.75 -7.20
CA VAL A 22 11.99 -22.00 -6.92
C VAL A 22 12.86 -21.54 -8.09
N GLY A 23 12.77 -20.25 -8.41
CA GLY A 23 13.85 -19.53 -9.08
C GLY A 23 14.61 -18.70 -8.04
N PRO A 24 15.84 -18.22 -8.32
CA PRO A 24 16.37 -17.12 -7.53
C PRO A 24 15.31 -16.00 -7.55
N SER A 25 14.81 -15.63 -6.37
CA SER A 25 13.98 -14.41 -6.24
C SER A 25 14.74 -13.31 -6.98
N PRO A 26 14.10 -12.50 -7.85
CA PRO A 26 14.79 -11.35 -8.42
C PRO A 26 15.43 -10.62 -7.24
N ALA A 27 16.75 -10.40 -7.31
CA ALA A 27 17.61 -9.92 -6.22
C ALA A 27 17.27 -8.50 -5.71
N HIS A 28 16.06 -8.02 -6.02
CA HIS A 28 15.51 -6.72 -5.69
C HIS A 28 14.04 -6.81 -5.26
N THR A 29 13.58 -7.93 -4.68
CA THR A 29 12.43 -7.82 -3.77
C THR A 29 12.93 -7.06 -2.57
N LEU A 30 12.67 -5.74 -2.57
CA LEU A 30 12.97 -4.86 -1.45
C LEU A 30 12.42 -5.54 -0.20
N ASP A 31 13.28 -5.80 0.78
CA ASP A 31 12.85 -6.42 2.03
C ASP A 31 11.85 -5.47 2.71
N ASN A 32 10.80 -6.02 3.32
CA ASN A 32 9.72 -5.24 3.95
C ASN A 32 10.28 -4.23 4.97
N GLU A 33 11.44 -4.51 5.56
CA GLU A 33 12.10 -3.60 6.47
C GLU A 33 12.67 -2.34 5.79
N ALA A 34 13.19 -2.46 4.56
CA ALA A 34 13.76 -1.37 3.77
C ALA A 34 12.70 -0.51 3.04
N LEU A 35 11.50 -1.06 2.83
CA LEU A 35 10.40 -0.44 2.06
C LEU A 35 9.65 0.65 2.81
N PHE A 36 9.57 0.55 4.13
CA PHE A 36 8.72 1.44 4.93
C PHE A 36 9.56 2.45 5.70
N GLN A 37 10.14 3.38 4.95
CA GLN A 37 10.67 4.61 5.52
C GLN A 37 9.48 5.51 5.91
N LEU A 38 9.45 5.96 7.17
CA LEU A 38 8.40 6.85 7.70
C LEU A 38 8.08 8.05 6.80
N PRO A 39 9.04 8.71 6.12
CA PRO A 39 8.76 9.82 5.21
C PRO A 39 7.84 9.45 4.04
N LEU A 40 8.05 8.29 3.41
CA LEU A 40 7.21 7.86 2.29
C LEU A 40 5.77 7.58 2.74
N LEU A 41 5.61 6.88 3.88
CA LEU A 41 4.28 6.63 4.46
C LEU A 41 3.57 7.93 4.84
N ALA A 42 4.30 8.88 5.42
CA ALA A 42 3.77 10.20 5.75
C ALA A 42 3.30 10.95 4.50
N MET A 43 4.10 10.93 3.42
CA MET A 43 3.74 11.53 2.15
C MET A 43 2.52 10.87 1.52
N THR A 44 2.43 9.54 1.55
CA THR A 44 1.25 8.80 1.08
C THR A 44 0.01 9.17 1.88
N ILE A 45 0.08 9.24 3.21
CA ILE A 45 -1.04 9.68 4.06
C ILE A 45 -1.47 11.10 3.68
N LEU A 46 -0.53 12.05 3.55
CA LEU A 46 -0.84 13.42 3.13
C LEU A 46 -1.50 13.46 1.75
N ALA A 47 -1.03 12.64 0.79
CA ALA A 47 -1.59 12.55 -0.55
C ALA A 47 -3.08 12.16 -0.53
N ILE A 48 -3.44 11.16 0.27
CA ILE A 48 -4.82 10.64 0.31
C ILE A 48 -5.72 11.43 1.27
N SER A 49 -5.15 12.12 2.27
CA SER A 49 -5.90 12.91 3.26
C SER A 49 -6.12 14.37 2.84
N LYS A 50 -5.46 14.88 1.78
CA LYS A 50 -5.69 16.26 1.30
C LYS A 50 -6.97 16.42 0.46
N GLY A 51 -7.42 15.37 -0.24
CA GLY A 51 -8.57 15.39 -1.16
C GLY A 51 -9.94 15.47 -0.47
N LEU A 52 -11.04 15.42 -1.24
CA LEU A 52 -12.40 15.46 -0.68
C LEU A 52 -12.81 14.15 -0.01
N SER A 53 -12.48 13.02 -0.63
CA SER A 53 -12.69 11.70 -0.05
C SER A 53 -11.66 11.49 1.05
N LYS A 54 -12.07 11.64 2.31
CA LYS A 54 -11.16 11.49 3.46
C LYS A 54 -11.10 10.02 3.88
N PRO A 55 -9.90 9.43 4.06
CA PRO A 55 -9.79 8.07 4.58
C PRO A 55 -10.19 8.03 6.05
N GLU A 56 -10.80 6.93 6.46
CA GLU A 56 -11.11 6.69 7.88
C GLU A 56 -9.93 6.01 8.58
N LEU A 57 -9.76 6.31 9.87
CA LEU A 57 -8.67 5.76 10.67
C LEU A 57 -8.60 4.21 10.68
N PRO A 58 -9.71 3.45 10.77
CA PRO A 58 -9.65 1.99 10.76
C PRO A 58 -9.09 1.41 9.45
N GLU A 59 -9.25 2.12 8.32
CA GLU A 59 -8.84 1.63 7.00
C GLU A 59 -7.48 2.19 6.52
N ILE A 60 -6.89 3.16 7.22
CA ILE A 60 -5.71 3.89 6.74
C ILE A 60 -4.55 2.96 6.37
N GLY A 61 -4.28 1.93 7.17
CA GLY A 61 -3.23 0.96 6.91
C GLY A 61 -3.46 0.16 5.62
N ARG A 62 -4.71 -0.26 5.39
CA ARG A 62 -5.13 -0.98 4.18
C ARG A 62 -5.01 -0.08 2.95
N LEU A 63 -5.58 1.14 3.01
CA LEU A 63 -5.57 2.09 1.90
C LEU A 63 -4.15 2.49 1.49
N VAL A 64 -3.28 2.77 2.46
CA VAL A 64 -1.86 3.06 2.18
C VAL A 64 -1.19 1.87 1.50
N GLY A 65 -1.43 0.65 1.97
CA GLY A 65 -0.90 -0.56 1.35
C GLY A 65 -1.39 -0.77 -0.09
N GLU A 66 -2.70 -0.67 -0.32
CA GLU A 66 -3.28 -0.79 -1.66
C GLU A 66 -2.77 0.28 -2.62
N CYS A 67 -2.63 1.52 -2.16
CA CYS A 67 -2.05 2.59 -2.97
C CYS A 67 -0.60 2.29 -3.35
N LEU A 68 0.23 1.85 -2.40
CA LEU A 68 1.62 1.52 -2.69
C LEU A 68 1.72 0.32 -3.65
N GLU A 69 0.93 -0.72 -3.42
CA GLU A 69 0.91 -1.93 -4.24
C GLU A 69 0.51 -1.65 -5.71
N ARG A 70 -0.47 -0.76 -5.92
CA ARG A 70 -0.92 -0.37 -7.27
C ARG A 70 0.09 0.55 -8.00
N THR A 71 0.91 1.31 -7.27
CA THR A 71 1.70 2.40 -7.86
C THR A 71 3.20 2.13 -7.98
N VAL A 72 3.79 1.38 -7.06
CA VAL A 72 5.24 1.13 -7.08
C VAL A 72 5.49 -0.24 -7.71
N ALA A 73 6.18 -0.24 -8.86
CA ALA A 73 6.39 -1.43 -9.70
C ALA A 73 7.04 -2.61 -8.96
N GLY A 74 7.84 -2.35 -7.91
CA GLY A 74 8.44 -3.38 -7.06
C GLY A 74 7.45 -4.20 -6.21
N PHE A 75 6.17 -3.82 -6.19
CA PHE A 75 5.13 -4.51 -5.41
C PHE A 75 4.13 -5.31 -6.25
N LYS A 76 4.13 -5.14 -7.58
CA LYS A 76 3.27 -5.96 -8.45
C LYS A 76 3.73 -7.41 -8.42
N GLY A 77 3.01 -8.24 -7.68
CA GLY A 77 3.30 -9.68 -7.56
C GLY A 77 4.20 -10.06 -6.38
N SER A 78 4.38 -9.17 -5.37
CA SER A 78 4.97 -9.63 -4.11
C SER A 78 4.07 -10.70 -3.51
N SER A 79 4.63 -11.87 -3.21
CA SER A 79 3.93 -13.05 -2.67
C SER A 79 3.32 -12.86 -1.27
N GLN A 80 3.34 -11.65 -0.74
CA GLN A 80 2.75 -11.26 0.53
C GLN A 80 1.86 -10.05 0.26
N ASP A 81 0.54 -10.20 0.38
CA ASP A 81 -0.40 -9.11 0.14
C ASP A 81 -0.07 -7.91 1.06
N ILE A 82 0.52 -6.85 0.50
CA ILE A 82 1.10 -5.75 1.29
C ILE A 82 0.02 -4.97 2.02
N GLY A 83 -1.17 -4.83 1.43
CA GLY A 83 -2.37 -4.32 2.10
C GLY A 83 -2.73 -5.06 3.41
N TRP A 84 -2.21 -6.28 3.60
CA TRP A 84 -2.41 -7.14 4.77
C TRP A 84 -1.18 -7.26 5.67
N SER A 85 -0.04 -6.65 5.32
CA SER A 85 1.15 -6.68 6.15
C SER A 85 0.93 -5.97 7.49
N GLY A 86 0.98 -6.73 8.59
CA GLY A 86 0.88 -6.18 9.94
C GLY A 86 1.99 -5.16 10.24
N ASN A 87 3.20 -5.38 9.72
CA ASN A 87 4.32 -4.46 9.88
C ASN A 87 4.07 -3.12 9.14
N LEU A 88 3.55 -3.16 7.92
CA LEU A 88 3.14 -1.94 7.21
C LEU A 88 2.10 -1.18 8.03
N ARG A 89 1.04 -1.86 8.51
CA ARG A 89 -0.03 -1.22 9.29
C ARG A 89 0.53 -0.51 10.54
N ILE A 90 1.40 -1.16 11.29
CA ILE A 90 2.06 -0.55 12.46
C ILE A 90 2.86 0.70 12.07
N ARG A 91 3.61 0.64 10.97
CA ARG A 91 4.43 1.78 10.50
C ARG A 91 3.56 2.92 9.95
N THR A 92 2.44 2.61 9.29
CA THR A 92 1.46 3.60 8.86
C THR A 92 0.88 4.34 10.06
N ILE A 93 0.55 3.64 11.16
CA ILE A 93 0.11 4.28 12.39
C ILE A 93 1.21 5.16 12.98
N LYS A 94 2.47 4.71 13.03
CA LYS A 94 3.59 5.55 13.48
C LYS A 94 3.75 6.82 12.65
N ALA A 95 3.64 6.71 11.31
CA ALA A 95 3.68 7.88 10.42
C ALA A 95 2.49 8.82 10.64
N LEU A 96 1.28 8.27 10.84
CA LEU A 96 0.09 9.06 11.13
C LEU A 96 0.23 9.82 12.46
N THR A 97 0.70 9.16 13.52
CA THR A 97 0.94 9.81 14.82
C THR A 97 2.02 10.89 14.73
N PHE A 98 3.05 10.68 13.91
CA PHE A 98 4.03 11.73 13.61
C PHE A 98 3.38 12.95 12.92
N LEU A 99 2.54 12.72 11.92
CA LEU A 99 1.84 13.81 11.23
C LEU A 99 0.85 14.56 12.14
N GLU A 100 0.15 13.83 13.02
CA GLU A 100 -0.77 14.42 14.00
C GLU A 100 -0.01 15.25 15.04
N SER A 101 1.05 14.69 15.65
CA SER A 101 1.88 15.40 16.65
C SER A 101 2.60 16.64 16.09
N THR A 102 2.84 16.69 14.78
CA THR A 102 3.41 17.85 14.09
C THR A 102 2.36 18.79 13.50
N GLY A 103 1.07 18.55 13.73
CA GLY A 103 -0.03 19.41 13.27
C GLY A 103 -0.27 19.40 11.76
N GLN A 104 0.24 18.40 11.04
CA GLN A 104 0.09 18.27 9.58
C GLN A 104 -1.21 17.54 9.19
N VAL A 105 -1.77 16.78 10.12
CA VAL A 105 -3.03 16.04 9.96
C VAL A 105 -3.87 16.20 11.21
N THR A 106 -5.19 16.17 11.04
CA THR A 106 -6.18 16.07 12.12
C THR A 106 -7.06 14.86 11.92
N ILE A 107 -7.45 14.23 13.03
CA ILE A 107 -8.43 13.14 13.05
C ILE A 107 -9.70 13.68 13.69
N ASP A 108 -10.80 13.64 12.94
CA ASP A 108 -12.11 14.04 13.47
C ASP A 108 -12.59 13.00 14.50
N GLU A 109 -12.98 13.44 15.70
CA GLU A 109 -13.31 12.53 16.79
C GLU A 109 -14.62 11.75 16.54
N ALA A 110 -15.59 12.38 15.88
CA ALA A 110 -16.92 11.81 15.66
C ALA A 110 -16.94 10.84 14.47
N THR A 111 -16.32 11.24 13.36
CA THR A 111 -16.30 10.50 12.09
C THR A 111 -15.05 9.66 11.89
N ARG A 112 -14.02 9.87 12.72
CA ARG A 112 -12.70 9.18 12.61
C ARG A 112 -12.02 9.41 11.26
N ARG A 113 -12.41 10.46 10.53
CA ARG A 113 -11.84 10.83 9.24
C ARG A 113 -10.54 11.59 9.42
N ILE A 114 -9.57 11.25 8.57
CA ILE A 114 -8.23 11.83 8.58
C ILE A 114 -8.16 12.93 7.52
N SER A 115 -7.83 14.15 7.94
CA SER A 115 -7.72 15.32 7.06
C SER A 115 -6.35 15.97 7.16
N ALA A 116 -5.74 16.29 6.03
CA ALA A 116 -4.54 17.13 6.01
C ALA A 116 -4.90 18.57 6.42
N THR A 117 -4.13 19.15 7.34
CA THR A 117 -4.24 20.57 7.72
C THR A 117 -3.65 21.45 6.62
N ASP A 118 -3.78 22.77 6.73
CA ASP A 118 -3.14 23.67 5.78
C ASP A 118 -1.62 23.59 5.81
N LEU A 119 -1.04 23.30 6.99
CA LEU A 119 0.38 22.97 7.11
C LEU A 119 0.73 21.69 6.35
N GLY A 120 -0.03 20.62 6.56
CA GLY A 120 0.20 19.35 5.86
C GLY A 120 0.07 19.48 4.34
N LYS A 121 -0.93 20.22 3.85
CA LYS A 121 -1.08 20.54 2.42
C LYS A 121 0.11 21.33 1.89
N LYS A 122 0.61 22.32 2.65
CA LYS A 122 1.78 23.12 2.26
C LYS A 122 3.04 22.27 2.17
N VAL A 123 3.28 21.42 3.17
CA VAL A 123 4.42 20.47 3.18
C VAL A 123 4.33 19.53 1.99
N TYR A 124 3.17 18.94 1.77
CA TYR A 124 2.93 18.04 0.66
C TYR A 124 3.20 18.72 -0.69
N ASN A 125 2.55 19.86 -0.94
CA ASN A 125 2.68 20.60 -2.19
C ASN A 125 4.12 21.07 -2.44
N GLY A 126 4.85 21.48 -1.39
CA GLY A 126 6.26 21.84 -1.51
C GLY A 126 7.14 20.65 -1.88
N ALA A 127 6.81 19.44 -1.43
CA ALA A 127 7.58 18.23 -1.74
C ALA A 127 7.27 17.65 -3.13
N ILE A 128 6.08 17.93 -3.69
CA ILE A 128 5.66 17.44 -5.01
C ILE A 128 5.72 18.52 -6.10
N ASP A 129 6.28 19.69 -5.80
CA ASP A 129 6.48 20.73 -6.79
C ASP A 129 7.53 20.28 -7.84
N GLY A 130 7.21 20.47 -9.11
CA GLY A 130 8.03 20.00 -10.25
C GLY A 130 7.79 18.54 -10.71
N GLU A 131 8.83 17.94 -11.28
CA GLU A 131 8.78 16.66 -12.01
C GLU A 131 9.71 15.58 -11.41
N SER A 132 9.95 15.65 -10.09
CA SER A 132 10.75 14.62 -9.41
C SER A 132 10.07 13.25 -9.44
N LEU A 133 10.85 12.18 -9.27
CA LEU A 133 10.30 10.82 -9.14
C LEU A 133 9.26 10.74 -8.00
N LEU A 134 9.54 11.44 -6.88
CA LEU A 134 8.59 11.55 -5.78
C LEU A 134 7.28 12.22 -6.21
N ALA A 135 7.35 13.33 -6.95
CA ALA A 135 6.17 14.04 -7.45
C ALA A 135 5.32 13.14 -8.36
N VAL A 136 5.96 12.39 -9.27
CA VAL A 136 5.28 11.43 -10.15
C VAL A 136 4.63 10.30 -9.35
N SER A 137 5.37 9.69 -8.41
CA SER A 137 4.83 8.64 -7.54
C SER A 137 3.64 9.14 -6.71
N MET A 138 3.75 10.33 -6.13
CA MET A 138 2.70 10.93 -5.32
C MET A 138 1.43 11.23 -6.13
N LYS A 139 1.54 11.80 -7.33
CA LYS A 139 0.41 11.99 -8.25
C LYS A 139 -0.25 10.66 -8.63
N THR A 140 0.55 9.61 -8.81
CA THR A 140 0.03 8.26 -9.13
C THR A 140 -0.71 7.67 -7.94
N ILE A 141 -0.23 7.88 -6.71
CA ILE A 141 -0.91 7.49 -5.46
C ILE A 141 -2.25 8.20 -5.31
N GLU A 142 -2.30 9.51 -5.57
CA GLU A 142 -3.55 10.27 -5.53
C GLU A 142 -4.61 9.68 -6.47
N LEU A 143 -4.23 9.41 -7.73
CA LEU A 143 -5.10 8.79 -8.72
C LEU A 143 -5.54 7.38 -8.29
N SER A 144 -4.59 6.56 -7.83
CA SER A 144 -4.89 5.22 -7.35
C SER A 144 -5.88 5.23 -6.19
N TYR A 145 -5.76 6.21 -5.28
CA TYR A 145 -6.70 6.35 -4.18
C TYR A 145 -8.10 6.70 -4.68
N GLN A 146 -8.24 7.62 -5.64
CA GLN A 146 -9.56 7.91 -6.24
C GLN A 146 -10.17 6.66 -6.85
N TYR A 147 -9.42 5.87 -7.61
CA TYR A 147 -9.92 4.61 -8.17
C TYR A 147 -10.36 3.60 -7.11
N ILE A 148 -9.61 3.46 -6.02
CA ILE A 148 -10.01 2.61 -4.90
C ILE A 148 -11.35 3.09 -4.29
N ARG A 149 -11.54 4.41 -4.17
CA ARG A 149 -12.79 4.97 -3.63
C ARG A 149 -13.96 4.79 -4.58
N ASP A 150 -13.75 5.02 -5.87
CA ASP A 150 -14.77 4.83 -6.91
C ASP A 150 -15.20 3.35 -6.99
N GLU A 151 -14.25 2.42 -6.91
CA GLU A 151 -14.51 0.98 -6.84
C GLU A 151 -15.33 0.61 -5.59
N ALA A 152 -14.98 1.15 -4.43
CA ALA A 152 -15.70 0.91 -3.18
C ALA A 152 -17.13 1.49 -3.22
N GLN A 153 -17.31 2.67 -3.83
CA GLN A 153 -18.62 3.27 -4.03
C GLN A 153 -19.49 2.44 -5.00
N ALA A 154 -18.92 1.96 -6.11
CA ALA A 154 -19.62 1.09 -7.05
C ALA A 154 -20.07 -0.23 -6.41
N ARG A 155 -19.37 -0.71 -5.38
CA ARG A 155 -19.73 -1.89 -4.58
C ARG A 155 -20.72 -1.59 -3.45
N GLY A 156 -21.02 -0.33 -3.17
CA GLY A 156 -21.88 0.09 -2.07
C GLY A 156 -21.22 0.03 -0.67
N GLU A 157 -19.89 -0.07 -0.62
CA GLU A 157 -19.12 -0.12 0.64
C GLU A 157 -18.91 1.28 1.24
N VAL A 158 -19.00 2.32 0.41
CA VAL A 158 -18.83 3.72 0.77
C VAL A 158 -19.98 4.54 0.18
N LYS A 159 -20.52 5.48 0.96
CA LYS A 159 -21.54 6.44 0.52
C LYS A 159 -20.93 7.76 0.06
#